data_AF-C4JW78-F1
#
_entry.id   AF-C4JW78-F1
#
_cell.length_a   1.000
_cell.length_b   1.000
_cell.length_c   1.000
_cell.angle_alpha   90.00
_cell.angle_beta   90.00
_cell.angle_gamma   90.00
#
_symmetry.space_group_name_H-M   'P 1'
#
loop_
_entity.id
_entity.type
_entity.pdbx_description
1 polymer ?
#
loop_
_entity_poly.entity_id
_entity_poly.type
_entity_poly.pdbx_seq_one_letter_code
_entity_poly.pdbx_strand_id
1 'polypeptide(L)'
;MADKPDKALSSTAAAASPATTNPRGIPTAPFVDNVTDYVSTRADVEPTLRSFQEMISKYQFMELNTQRRAQGLRDKIPDIKKTLETVKFLSARKKVGFPAPAYPPPPTPTKRLKYNGGLNEG
;
A
#
# COMPACT_ATOMS: atom_id res chain seq x y z
N MET A 1 56.09 15.90 -31.89
CA MET A 1 56.49 14.70 -31.13
C MET A 1 55.94 14.86 -29.73
N ALA A 2 55.09 13.92 -29.31
CA ALA A 2 54.68 13.53 -27.95
C ALA A 2 54.16 14.65 -26.99
N ASP A 3 53.08 14.52 -26.24
CA ASP A 3 52.29 13.36 -25.88
C ASP A 3 50.89 13.82 -25.40
N LYS A 4 49.88 12.98 -25.56
CA LYS A 4 48.52 13.18 -25.04
C LYS A 4 48.37 12.46 -23.68
N PRO A 5 47.24 12.58 -22.96
CA PRO A 5 47.15 12.64 -21.50
C PRO A 5 46.84 11.29 -20.85
N ASP A 6 47.16 11.09 -19.57
CA ASP A 6 46.50 10.03 -18.78
C ASP A 6 46.35 10.38 -17.29
N LYS A 7 45.12 10.81 -16.96
CA LYS A 7 44.23 10.18 -15.98
C LYS A 7 44.91 9.62 -14.72
N ALA A 8 44.90 10.41 -13.65
CA ALA A 8 45.11 9.93 -12.29
C ALA A 8 44.02 8.90 -11.94
N LEU A 9 44.37 7.62 -12.06
CA LEU A 9 43.57 6.50 -11.61
C LEU A 9 43.69 6.43 -10.08
N SER A 10 42.69 6.98 -9.38
CA SER A 10 42.51 6.81 -7.94
C SER A 10 42.07 5.38 -7.64
N SER A 11 43.04 4.47 -7.61
CA SER A 11 42.92 3.18 -6.92
C SER A 11 42.90 3.43 -5.42
N THR A 12 41.74 3.28 -4.80
CA THR A 12 41.66 2.98 -3.37
C THR A 12 40.68 1.83 -3.21
N ALA A 13 41.25 0.64 -3.07
CA ALA A 13 40.59 -0.49 -2.46
C ALA A 13 40.03 -0.06 -1.11
N ALA A 14 38.70 0.03 -1.03
CA ALA A 14 37.97 0.23 0.21
C ALA A 14 36.89 -0.84 0.29
N ALA A 15 37.05 -1.65 1.32
CA ALA A 15 36.13 -2.62 1.89
C ALA A 15 34.65 -2.47 1.48
N ALA A 16 34.03 -3.61 1.15
CA ALA A 16 32.59 -3.80 1.07
C ALA A 16 31.90 -3.12 2.26
N SER A 17 31.37 -1.93 2.02
CA SER A 17 30.60 -1.16 3.00
C SER A 17 29.22 -1.80 3.15
N PRO A 18 28.60 -1.77 4.34
CA PRO A 18 27.27 -2.33 4.55
C PRO A 18 26.30 -1.67 3.58
N ALA A 19 25.70 -2.50 2.71
CA ALA A 19 24.80 -2.10 1.64
C ALA A 19 23.95 -0.90 2.05
N THR A 20 24.14 0.24 1.38
CA THR A 20 23.25 1.40 1.48
C THR A 20 21.85 0.93 1.13
N THR A 21 21.05 0.65 2.16
CA THR A 21 19.73 0.06 2.02
C THR A 21 18.71 1.17 1.85
N ASN A 22 17.85 1.06 0.85
CA ASN A 22 16.71 1.96 0.70
C ASN A 22 15.83 1.84 1.97
N PRO A 23 15.07 2.87 2.40
CA PRO A 23 14.08 2.75 3.49
C PRO A 23 13.07 1.60 3.32
N ARG A 24 12.97 1.01 2.12
CA ARG A 24 12.20 -0.21 1.83
C ARG A 24 12.94 -1.52 2.14
N GLY A 25 14.15 -1.45 2.67
CA GLY A 25 15.02 -2.57 3.03
C GLY A 25 15.73 -3.23 1.85
N ILE A 26 15.66 -2.65 0.64
CA ILE A 26 16.25 -3.23 -0.57
C ILE A 26 17.74 -2.83 -0.65
N PRO A 27 18.67 -3.81 -0.62
CA PRO A 27 20.09 -3.52 -0.76
C PRO A 27 20.39 -3.03 -2.17
N THR A 28 21.34 -2.11 -2.30
CA THR A 28 21.80 -1.61 -3.59
C THR A 28 22.60 -2.70 -4.31
N ALA A 29 22.23 -3.00 -5.55
CA ALA A 29 22.97 -3.97 -6.36
C ALA A 29 24.26 -3.33 -6.91
N PRO A 30 25.44 -3.95 -6.72
CA PRO A 30 26.64 -3.50 -7.40
C PRO A 30 26.55 -3.83 -8.90
N PHE A 31 26.84 -2.85 -9.76
CA PHE A 31 27.03 -3.10 -11.19
C PHE A 31 28.41 -3.69 -11.42
N VAL A 32 28.47 -4.74 -12.23
CA VAL A 32 29.73 -5.39 -12.63
C VAL A 32 30.15 -4.78 -13.97
N ASP A 33 31.02 -3.78 -13.92
CA ASP A 33 31.50 -3.10 -15.13
C ASP A 33 32.58 -3.92 -15.86
N ASN A 34 33.51 -4.54 -15.12
CA ASN A 34 34.58 -5.38 -15.68
C ASN A 34 34.62 -6.74 -14.97
N VAL A 35 34.35 -7.83 -15.71
CA VAL A 35 34.31 -9.20 -15.16
C VAL A 35 35.68 -9.68 -14.67
N THR A 36 36.77 -9.15 -15.26
CA THR A 36 38.17 -9.44 -14.86
C THR A 36 38.49 -9.02 -13.43
N ASP A 37 37.75 -8.05 -12.90
CA ASP A 37 37.98 -7.52 -11.54
C ASP A 37 37.33 -8.42 -10.47
N TYR A 38 36.39 -9.27 -10.87
CA TYR A 38 35.67 -10.20 -9.98
C TYR A 38 36.17 -11.65 -10.08
N VAL A 39 36.95 -11.95 -11.11
CA VAL A 39 37.49 -13.29 -11.36
C VAL A 39 38.95 -13.15 -11.77
N SER A 40 39.84 -13.14 -10.77
CA SER A 40 41.29 -13.03 -11.00
C SER A 40 41.92 -14.35 -11.44
N THR A 41 41.36 -15.49 -11.02
CA THR A 41 41.82 -16.82 -11.43
C THR A 41 40.68 -17.73 -11.87
N ARG A 42 41.01 -18.79 -12.61
CA ARG A 42 40.01 -19.78 -13.08
C ARG A 42 39.28 -20.50 -11.95
N ALA A 43 39.87 -20.56 -10.75
CA ALA A 43 39.26 -21.16 -9.57
C ALA A 43 38.14 -20.28 -8.97
N ASP A 44 38.20 -18.97 -9.19
CA ASP A 44 37.27 -18.00 -8.61
C ASP A 44 36.00 -17.81 -9.45
N VAL A 45 35.97 -18.34 -10.68
CA VAL A 45 34.82 -18.24 -11.60
C VAL A 45 33.56 -18.83 -10.96
N GLU A 46 33.67 -20.07 -10.51
CA GLU A 46 32.59 -20.87 -9.93
C GLU A 46 31.97 -20.27 -8.65
N PRO A 47 32.75 -19.86 -7.64
CA PRO A 47 32.20 -19.20 -6.45
C PRO A 47 31.60 -17.83 -6.77
N THR A 48 32.20 -17.04 -7.68
CA THR A 48 31.64 -15.74 -8.09
C THR A 48 30.30 -15.90 -8.81
N LEU A 49 30.17 -16.89 -9.70
CA LEU A 49 28.91 -17.19 -10.38
C LEU A 49 27.81 -17.62 -9.40
N ARG A 50 28.16 -18.44 -8.40
CA ARG A 50 27.24 -18.84 -7.33
C ARG A 50 26.74 -17.66 -6.51
N SER A 51 27.64 -16.75 -6.14
CA SER A 51 27.28 -15.53 -5.40
C SER A 51 26.30 -14.65 -6.20
N PHE A 52 26.51 -14.50 -7.52
CA PHE A 52 25.57 -13.79 -8.37
C PHE A 52 24.21 -14.50 -8.47
N GLN A 53 24.19 -15.82 -8.56
CA GLN A 53 22.94 -16.58 -8.59
C GLN A 53 22.13 -16.43 -7.29
N GLU A 54 22.81 -16.45 -6.14
CA GLU A 54 22.20 -16.16 -4.83
C GLU A 54 21.64 -14.74 -4.77
N MET A 55 22.41 -13.77 -5.28
CA MET A 55 22.01 -12.37 -5.32
C MET A 55 20.78 -12.15 -6.23
N ILE A 56 20.74 -12.77 -7.41
CA ILE A 56 19.57 -12.74 -8.31
C ILE A 56 18.34 -13.30 -7.60
N SER A 57 18.48 -14.46 -6.94
CA SER A 57 17.38 -15.13 -6.23
C SER A 57 16.84 -14.25 -5.09
N LYS A 58 17.74 -13.59 -4.34
CA LYS A 58 17.37 -12.64 -3.28
C LYS A 58 16.60 -11.44 -3.84
N TYR A 59 17.06 -10.84 -4.93
CA TYR A 59 16.37 -9.69 -5.53
C TYR A 59 15.00 -10.06 -6.11
N GLN A 60 14.87 -11.19 -6.80
CA GLN A 60 13.58 -11.68 -7.28
C GLN A 60 12.60 -11.92 -6.13
N PHE A 61 13.06 -12.51 -5.02
CA PHE A 61 12.24 -12.66 -3.82
C PHE A 61 11.78 -11.30 -3.28
N MET A 62 12.68 -10.32 -3.18
CA MET A 62 12.35 -8.99 -2.69
C MET A 62 11.39 -8.22 -3.61
N GLU A 63 11.51 -8.42 -4.93
CA GLU A 63 10.58 -7.90 -5.93
C GLU A 63 9.19 -8.50 -5.73
N LEU A 64 9.07 -9.84 -5.71
CA LEU A 64 7.80 -10.54 -5.55
C LEU A 64 7.10 -10.15 -4.25
N ASN A 65 7.82 -10.04 -3.14
CA ASN A 65 7.25 -9.58 -1.87
C ASN A 65 6.75 -8.13 -1.94
N THR A 66 7.46 -7.27 -2.66
CA THR A 66 7.04 -5.87 -2.84
C THR A 66 5.83 -5.75 -3.75
N GLN A 67 5.78 -6.53 -4.84
CA GLN A 67 4.62 -6.62 -5.72
C GLN A 67 3.39 -7.14 -4.98
N ARG A 68 3.53 -8.22 -4.18
CA ARG A 68 2.44 -8.77 -3.34
C ARG A 68 1.89 -7.75 -2.35
N ARG A 69 2.77 -7.02 -1.65
CA ARG A 69 2.35 -5.93 -0.75
C ARG A 69 1.61 -4.83 -1.49
N ALA A 70 2.10 -4.41 -2.66
CA ALA A 70 1.44 -3.40 -3.47
C ALA A 70 0.06 -3.87 -3.96
N GLN A 71 -0.07 -5.13 -4.36
CA GLN A 71 -1.35 -5.72 -4.75
C GLN A 71 -2.32 -5.76 -3.58
N GLY A 72 -1.92 -6.29 -2.43
CA GLY A 72 -2.78 -6.32 -1.24
C GLY A 72 -3.20 -4.93 -0.75
N LEU A 73 -2.41 -3.89 -1.00
CA LEU A 73 -2.83 -2.50 -0.77
C LEU A 73 -3.88 -2.06 -1.80
N ARG A 74 -3.69 -2.36 -3.09
CA ARG A 74 -4.66 -2.04 -4.16
C ARG A 74 -6.02 -2.68 -3.91
N ASP A 75 -6.04 -3.92 -3.46
CA ASP A 75 -7.27 -4.65 -3.15
C ASP A 75 -8.02 -4.03 -1.97
N LYS A 76 -7.31 -3.39 -1.02
CA LYS A 76 -7.89 -2.70 0.15
C LYS A 76 -8.40 -1.29 -0.15
N ILE A 77 -7.90 -0.63 -1.20
CA ILE A 77 -8.34 0.73 -1.60
C ILE A 77 -9.87 0.86 -1.70
N PRO A 78 -10.62 -0.03 -2.40
CA PRO A 78 -12.07 0.12 -2.51
C PRO A 78 -12.79 0.06 -1.16
N ASP A 79 -12.34 -0.80 -0.25
CA ASP A 79 -12.97 -0.94 1.07
C ASP A 79 -12.70 0.28 1.96
N ILE A 80 -11.48 0.83 1.91
CA ILE A 80 -11.14 2.08 2.58
C ILE A 80 -11.97 3.25 2.02
N LYS A 81 -12.23 3.28 0.70
CA LYS A 81 -13.09 4.31 0.09
C LYS A 81 -14.55 4.19 0.55
N LYS A 82 -15.12 2.98 0.53
CA LYS A 82 -16.49 2.72 0.99
C LYS A 82 -16.68 3.11 2.46
N THR A 83 -15.75 2.71 3.34
CA THR A 83 -15.82 3.07 4.76
C THR A 83 -15.69 4.58 4.98
N LEU A 84 -14.94 5.28 4.15
CA LEU A 84 -14.86 6.74 4.19
C LEU A 84 -16.15 7.41 3.70
N GLU A 85 -16.79 6.87 2.67
CA GLU A 85 -18.10 7.33 2.19
C GLU A 85 -19.19 7.18 3.26
N THR A 86 -19.23 6.07 3.99
CA THR A 86 -20.20 5.88 5.08
C THR A 86 -19.96 6.86 6.23
N VAL A 87 -18.71 7.10 6.62
CA VAL A 87 -18.36 8.11 7.63
C VAL A 87 -18.76 9.51 7.18
N LYS A 88 -18.53 9.87 5.92
CA LYS A 88 -18.99 11.15 5.34
C LYS A 88 -20.51 11.27 5.37
N PHE A 89 -21.24 10.21 5.00
CA PHE A 89 -22.71 10.18 5.04
C PHE A 89 -23.25 10.40 6.47
N LEU A 90 -22.70 9.69 7.45
CA LEU A 90 -23.09 9.85 8.86
C LEU A 90 -22.75 11.24 9.39
N SER A 91 -21.58 11.78 9.00
CA SER A 91 -21.17 13.13 9.38
C SER A 91 -22.06 14.21 8.78
N ALA A 92 -22.47 14.05 7.51
CA ALA A 92 -23.42 14.94 6.86
C ALA A 92 -24.78 14.90 7.58
N ARG A 93 -25.30 13.72 7.93
CA ARG A 93 -26.54 13.59 8.72
C ARG A 93 -26.46 14.20 10.11
N LYS A 94 -25.31 14.08 10.79
CA LYS A 94 -25.09 14.71 12.09
C LYS A 94 -25.10 16.25 12.00
N LYS A 95 -24.53 16.82 10.94
CA LYS A 95 -24.58 18.27 10.66
C LYS A 95 -25.99 18.75 10.28
N VAL A 96 -26.74 17.92 9.56
CA VAL A 96 -28.11 18.21 9.13
C VAL A 96 -29.12 18.04 10.28
N GLY A 97 -28.69 17.62 11.48
CA GLY A 97 -29.50 17.65 12.70
C GLY A 97 -30.86 16.97 12.52
N PHE A 98 -30.87 15.62 12.49
CA PHE A 98 -32.07 14.77 12.45
C PHE A 98 -33.37 15.51 12.08
N PRO A 99 -33.60 15.86 10.81
CA PRO A 99 -34.94 16.26 10.42
C PRO A 99 -35.80 15.03 10.65
N ALA A 100 -36.76 15.15 11.58
CA ALA A 100 -37.74 14.12 11.84
C ALA A 100 -38.23 13.59 10.48
N PRO A 101 -38.35 12.26 10.31
CA PRO A 101 -38.86 11.73 9.05
C PRO A 101 -40.15 12.45 8.75
N ALA A 102 -40.23 13.09 7.58
CA ALA A 102 -41.43 13.71 7.07
C ALA A 102 -42.42 12.60 6.70
N TYR A 103 -42.92 11.90 7.72
CA TYR A 103 -44.14 11.12 7.65
C TYR A 103 -45.24 12.04 8.16
N PRO A 104 -46.36 12.23 7.43
CA PRO A 104 -47.57 12.70 8.08
C PRO A 104 -47.82 11.74 9.27
N PRO A 105 -48.09 12.25 10.48
CA PRO A 105 -48.44 11.38 11.59
C PRO A 105 -49.62 10.51 11.16
N PRO A 106 -49.64 9.19 11.48
CA PRO A 106 -50.80 8.36 11.18
C PRO A 106 -52.03 9.05 11.76
N PRO A 107 -53.16 9.11 11.02
CA PRO A 107 -54.37 9.75 11.53
C PRO A 107 -54.71 9.10 12.87
N THR A 108 -54.62 9.89 13.93
CA THR A 108 -54.99 9.44 15.27
C THR A 108 -56.42 8.94 15.20
N PRO A 109 -56.76 7.77 15.76
CA PRO A 109 -58.13 7.30 15.75
C PRO A 109 -58.99 8.30 16.53
N THR A 110 -59.71 9.14 15.79
CA THR A 110 -60.69 10.06 16.33
C THR A 110 -61.72 9.19 17.03
N LYS A 111 -61.76 9.22 18.37
CA LYS A 111 -62.84 8.58 19.13
C LYS A 111 -64.15 9.13 18.54
N ARG A 112 -64.89 8.28 17.83
CA ARG A 112 -66.23 8.61 17.33
C ARG A 112 -67.03 9.11 18.52
N LEU A 113 -67.41 10.38 18.43
CA LEU A 113 -68.24 11.07 19.40
C LEU A 113 -69.54 10.27 19.55
N LYS A 114 -69.92 10.08 20.82
CA LYS A 114 -71.07 9.32 21.30
C LYS A 114 -72.35 9.68 20.53
N TYR A 115 -73.09 8.68 20.05
CA TYR A 115 -74.52 8.84 19.79
C TYR A 115 -75.26 8.46 21.07
N ASN A 116 -75.85 9.48 21.71
CA ASN A 116 -76.80 9.32 22.80
C ASN A 116 -78.21 9.12 22.22
N GLY A 117 -78.98 8.25 22.86
CA GLY A 117 -80.41 8.04 22.64
C GLY A 117 -80.70 6.59 22.99
N GLY A 118 -81.25 6.23 24.14
CA GLY A 118 -82.21 6.90 25.00
C GLY A 118 -83.05 5.75 25.54
N LEU A 119 -83.09 5.61 26.86
CA LEU A 119 -83.89 4.62 27.58
C LEU A 119 -85.33 4.62 27.06
N ASN A 120 -85.85 3.45 26.69
CA ASN A 120 -87.28 3.20 26.73
C ASN A 120 -87.47 2.06 27.74
N GLU A 121 -87.92 2.42 28.93
CA GLU A 121 -88.64 1.53 29.84
C GLU A 121 -90.12 1.93 29.79
N GLY A 122 -91.02 0.94 29.68
CA GLY A 122 -92.49 1.12 29.72
C GLY A 122 -93.19 0.71 28.43
#